data_AF-A0A1A7Y659-F1
#
_entry.id   AF-A0A1A7Y659-F1
#
_cell.length_a   1.000
_cell.length_b   1.000
_cell.length_c   1.000
_cell.angle_alpha   90.00
_cell.angle_beta   90.00
_cell.angle_gamma   90.00
#
_symmetry.space_group_name_H-M   'P 1'
#
loop_
_entity.id
_entity.type
_entity.pdbx_description
1 polymer ?
#
loop_
_entity_poly.entity_id
_entity_poly.type
_entity_poly.pdbx_seq_one_letter_code
_entity_poly.pdbx_strand_id
1 'polypeptide(L)'
;GPRMCRFIREKDRAMNEYPKLHYPELYVLKDGYKDFYHHFQSQCEPPSYRPMLHEDFKDDLRKFRLKSRTWAGERSKRDMYSRLKNL
;
A
#
# COMPACT_ATOMS: atom_id res chain seq x y z
N GLY A 1 2.39 0.54 -3.55
CA GLY A 1 2.32 1.73 -4.44
C GLY A 1 1.19 1.62 -5.44
N PRO A 2 1.34 0.82 -6.51
CA PRO A 2 0.42 0.86 -7.66
C PRO A 2 -1.05 0.60 -7.33
N ARG A 3 -1.32 -0.33 -6.40
CA ARG A 3 -2.67 -0.63 -5.93
C ARG A 3 -3.37 0.59 -5.32
N MET A 4 -2.66 1.38 -4.52
CA MET A 4 -3.23 2.57 -3.88
C MET A 4 -3.51 3.67 -4.92
N CYS A 5 -2.60 3.88 -5.87
CA CYS A 5 -2.80 4.84 -6.97
C CYS A 5 -4.08 4.53 -7.76
N ARG A 6 -4.33 3.25 -8.09
CA ARG A 6 -5.57 2.82 -8.76
C ARG A 6 -6.80 3.05 -7.88
N PHE A 7 -6.74 2.63 -6.62
CA PHE A 7 -7.84 2.82 -5.67
C PHE A 7 -8.25 4.29 -5.54
N ILE A 8 -7.28 5.21 -5.40
CA ILE A 8 -7.56 6.65 -5.33
C ILE A 8 -8.23 7.12 -6.62
N ARG A 9 -7.72 6.73 -7.80
CA ARG A 9 -8.31 7.12 -9.08
C ARG A 9 -9.74 6.58 -9.26
N GLU A 10 -9.98 5.33 -8.87
CA GLU A 10 -11.32 4.72 -8.91
C GLU A 10 -12.30 5.49 -8.01
N LYS A 11 -11.87 5.87 -6.80
CA LYS A 11 -12.68 6.68 -5.89
C LYS A 11 -12.92 8.09 -6.42
N ASP A 12 -11.89 8.75 -6.95
CA ASP A 12 -12.00 10.08 -7.55
C ASP A 12 -13.00 10.08 -8.72
N ARG A 13 -12.95 9.05 -9.57
CA ARG A 13 -13.92 8.86 -10.66
C ARG A 13 -15.34 8.60 -10.15
N ALA A 14 -15.51 7.81 -9.09
CA ALA A 14 -16.84 7.53 -8.55
C ALA A 14 -17.52 8.77 -7.94
N MET A 15 -16.74 9.77 -7.52
CA MET A 15 -17.25 11.01 -6.93
C MET A 15 -17.46 12.13 -7.94
N ASN A 16 -16.98 11.98 -9.18
CA ASN A 16 -16.98 13.05 -10.18
C ASN A 16 -17.75 12.67 -11.44
N GLU A 17 -18.41 13.66 -12.03
CA GLU A 17 -18.95 13.53 -13.38
C GLU A 17 -17.81 13.51 -14.40
N TYR A 18 -17.80 12.50 -15.27
CA TYR A 18 -16.77 12.35 -16.29
C TYR A 18 -16.75 13.58 -17.23
N PRO A 19 -15.57 14.14 -17.60
CA PRO A 19 -14.22 13.65 -17.33
C PRO A 19 -13.52 14.28 -16.12
N LYS A 20 -14.22 15.03 -15.26
CA LYS A 20 -13.62 15.76 -14.12
C LYS A 20 -12.90 14.82 -13.14
N LEU A 21 -11.84 15.33 -12.52
CA LEU A 21 -11.03 14.66 -11.50
C LEU A 21 -10.51 15.70 -10.51
N HIS A 22 -10.43 15.34 -9.23
CA HIS A 22 -9.70 16.14 -8.24
C HIS A 22 -8.19 15.95 -8.36
N TYR A 23 -7.76 14.72 -8.69
CA TYR A 23 -6.34 14.36 -8.83
C TYR A 23 -6.08 13.90 -10.28
N PRO A 24 -6.03 14.83 -11.24
CA PRO A 24 -5.87 14.50 -12.66
C PRO A 24 -4.52 13.82 -12.94
N GLU A 25 -3.46 14.25 -12.27
CA GLU A 25 -2.11 13.72 -12.43
C GLU A 25 -1.69 12.94 -11.18
N LEU A 26 -1.41 11.66 -11.36
CA LEU A 26 -0.94 10.76 -10.31
C LEU A 26 0.28 10.00 -10.83
N TYR A 27 1.33 9.96 -10.02
CA TYR A 27 2.58 9.29 -10.35
C TYR A 27 2.93 8.24 -9.30
N VAL A 28 3.66 7.22 -9.73
CA VAL A 28 4.25 6.23 -8.83
C VAL A 28 5.76 6.40 -8.92
N LEU A 29 6.39 6.62 -7.77
CA LEU A 29 7.84 6.69 -7.68
C LEU A 29 8.45 5.36 -8.12
N LYS A 30 9.26 5.41 -9.19
CA LYS A 30 9.98 4.25 -9.71
C LYS A 30 10.96 3.75 -8.64
N ASP A 31 11.06 2.44 -8.48
CA ASP A 31 11.96 1.74 -7.53
C ASP A 31 11.73 2.06 -6.04
N GLY A 32 10.81 2.99 -5.73
CA GLY A 32 10.29 3.29 -4.41
C GLY A 32 11.29 3.99 -3.48
N TYR A 33 10.94 4.03 -2.19
CA TYR A 33 11.74 4.74 -1.20
C TYR A 33 13.15 4.17 -1.01
N LYS A 34 13.36 2.87 -1.30
CA LYS A 34 14.68 2.25 -1.22
C LYS A 34 15.69 2.97 -2.14
N ASP A 35 15.35 3.07 -3.42
CA ASP A 35 16.22 3.69 -4.41
C ASP A 35 16.33 5.22 -4.21
N PHE A 36 15.20 5.85 -3.89
CA PHE A 36 15.17 7.28 -3.55
C PHE A 36 16.10 7.62 -2.39
N TYR A 37 16.07 6.83 -1.31
CA TYR A 37 16.93 7.05 -0.15
C TYR A 37 18.40 6.95 -0.54
N HIS A 38 18.81 5.96 -1.35
CA HIS A 38 20.20 5.81 -1.76
C HIS A 38 20.75 7.06 -2.49
N HIS A 39 19.92 7.73 -3.30
CA HIS A 39 20.33 8.88 -4.10
C HIS A 39 20.09 10.24 -3.42
N PHE A 40 19.11 10.35 -2.53
CA PHE A 40 18.59 11.63 -2.01
C PHE A 40 18.44 11.65 -0.48
N GLN A 41 19.42 11.11 0.27
CA GLN A 41 19.34 11.01 1.74
C GLN A 41 19.10 12.35 2.46
N SER A 42 19.61 13.46 1.92
CA SER A 42 19.43 14.79 2.49
C SER A 42 17.98 15.29 2.43
N GLN A 43 17.14 14.65 1.62
CA GLN A 43 15.71 14.94 1.50
C GLN A 43 14.84 13.97 2.32
N CYS A 44 15.45 13.12 3.15
CA CYS A 44 14.74 12.13 3.97
C CYS A 44 14.75 12.54 5.44
N GLU A 45 13.60 12.39 6.12
CA GLU A 45 13.47 12.69 7.55
C GLU A 45 12.74 11.55 8.31
N PRO A 46 13.39 10.91 9.30
CA PRO A 46 14.83 10.97 9.59
C PRO A 46 15.66 10.44 8.39
N PRO A 47 16.96 10.77 8.27
CA PRO A 47 17.83 10.33 7.17
C PRO A 47 18.21 8.84 7.33
N SER A 48 17.21 7.97 7.37
CA SER A 48 17.34 6.53 7.57
C SER A 48 16.41 5.77 6.63
N TYR A 49 16.81 4.54 6.28
CA TYR A 49 15.97 3.60 5.57
C TYR A 49 15.75 2.34 6.40
N ARG A 50 14.47 2.05 6.69
CA ARG A 50 14.05 0.81 7.35
C ARG A 50 13.25 -0.06 6.38
N PRO A 51 13.77 -1.23 5.96
CA PRO A 51 13.03 -2.14 5.10
C PRO A 51 11.81 -2.73 5.80
N MET A 52 10.80 -3.15 5.02
CA MET A 52 9.57 -3.74 5.55
C MET A 52 9.82 -5.05 6.33
N LEU A 53 10.83 -5.82 5.95
CA LEU A 53 11.21 -7.09 6.59
C LEU A 53 12.33 -6.93 7.62
N HIS A 54 12.45 -5.75 8.24
CA HIS A 54 13.45 -5.52 9.30
C HIS A 54 13.20 -6.47 10.48
N GLU A 55 14.27 -7.08 10.99
CA GLU A 55 14.24 -8.10 12.05
C GLU A 55 13.51 -7.60 13.30
N ASP A 56 13.87 -6.41 13.78
CA ASP A 56 13.28 -5.78 14.98
C ASP A 56 11.78 -5.46 14.85
N PHE A 57 11.20 -5.47 13.64
CA PHE A 57 9.83 -5.01 13.36
C PHE A 57 8.91 -6.11 12.82
N LYS A 58 9.29 -7.38 12.98
CA LYS A 58 8.48 -8.53 12.53
C LYS A 58 7.08 -8.53 13.17
N ASP A 59 6.97 -8.17 14.44
CA ASP A 59 5.70 -8.12 15.16
C ASP A 59 4.77 -7.01 14.67
N ASP A 60 5.33 -5.84 14.40
CA ASP A 60 4.60 -4.74 13.81
C ASP A 60 4.08 -5.11 12.42
N LEU A 61 4.92 -5.74 11.58
CA LEU A 61 4.49 -6.23 10.27
C LEU A 61 3.29 -7.20 10.39
N ARG A 62 3.35 -8.15 11.33
CA ARG A 62 2.24 -9.09 11.59
C ARG A 62 0.97 -8.35 12.01
N LYS A 63 1.08 -7.42 12.97
CA LYS A 63 -0.04 -6.60 13.47
C LYS A 63 -0.69 -5.77 12.36
N PHE A 64 0.10 -5.10 11.53
CA PHE A 64 -0.42 -4.28 10.42
C PHE A 64 -1.05 -5.12 9.31
N ARG A 65 -0.51 -6.31 9.01
CA ARG A 65 -1.14 -7.23 8.05
C ARG A 65 -2.52 -7.66 8.52
N LEU A 66 -2.69 -7.99 9.80
CA LEU A 66 -4.01 -8.36 10.36
C LEU A 66 -5.03 -7.22 10.23
N LYS A 67 -4.63 -5.97 10.49
CA LYS A 67 -5.49 -4.79 10.29
C LYS A 67 -5.81 -4.53 8.81
N SER A 68 -4.83 -4.70 7.93
CA SER A 68 -5.05 -4.47 6.49
C SER A 68 -6.10 -5.42 5.89
N ARG A 69 -6.29 -6.61 6.48
CA ARG A 69 -7.34 -7.56 6.10
C ARG A 69 -8.74 -7.09 6.50
N THR A 70 -8.87 -6.33 7.59
CA THR A 70 -10.16 -5.79 8.04
C THR A 70 -10.49 -4.46 7.37
N TRP A 71 -9.48 -3.67 6.96
CA TRP A 71 -9.65 -2.39 6.27
C TRP A 71 -9.79 -2.51 4.74
N ALA A 72 -9.23 -3.55 4.13
CA ALA A 72 -9.47 -3.86 2.72
C ALA A 72 -10.82 -4.57 2.55
N GLY A 73 -11.90 -3.92 3.00
CA GLY A 73 -13.28 -4.35 2.77
C GLY A 73 -13.38 -4.96 1.37
N GLU A 74 -13.69 -6.26 1.33
CA GLU A 74 -13.66 -7.12 0.13
C GLU A 74 -12.27 -7.52 -0.38
N ARG A 75 -11.69 -8.59 0.21
CA ARG A 75 -11.16 -9.80 -0.48
C ARG A 75 -10.35 -10.67 0.48
N SER A 76 -11.03 -11.61 1.15
CA SER A 76 -10.39 -12.83 1.66
C SER A 76 -11.41 -13.98 1.89
N LYS A 77 -12.55 -14.02 1.17
CA LYS A 77 -13.40 -15.22 1.22
C LYS A 77 -12.67 -16.44 0.63
N ARG A 78 -11.85 -16.26 -0.42
CA ARG A 78 -11.07 -17.37 -1.03
C ARG A 78 -10.09 -18.05 -0.07
N ASP A 79 -9.35 -17.28 0.73
CA ASP A 79 -8.44 -17.86 1.75
C ASP A 79 -9.15 -18.46 2.97
N MET A 80 -10.39 -18.01 3.25
CA MET A 80 -11.21 -18.63 4.30
C MET A 80 -11.72 -20.01 3.84
N TYR A 81 -12.20 -20.12 2.59
CA TYR A 81 -12.68 -21.40 2.03
C TYR A 81 -11.56 -22.43 1.83
N SER A 82 -10.33 -22.00 1.51
CA SER A 82 -9.19 -22.94 1.39
C SER A 82 -8.75 -23.51 2.72
N ARG A 83 -8.87 -22.75 3.81
CA ARG A 83 -8.55 -23.21 5.18
C ARG A 83 -9.61 -24.15 5.74
N LEU A 84 -10.89 -23.93 5.42
CA LEU A 84 -12.00 -24.78 5.87
C LEU A 84 -12.11 -26.11 5.11
N LYS A 85 -11.50 -26.24 3.93
CA LYS A 85 -11.44 -27.52 3.20
C LYS A 85 -10.32 -28.46 3.68
N ASN A 86 -9.44 -27.98 4.54
CA ASN A 86 -8.31 -28.74 5.10
C ASN A 86 -8.52 -29.04 6.60
N LEU A 87 -9.77 -28.99 7.06
CA LEU A 87 -10.27 -29.58 8.31
C LEU A 87 -11.28 -30.66 7.94
#